data_AF-A0A3D4XXL1-F1
#
_entry.id   AF-A0A3D4XXL1-F1
#
_cell.length_a   1.000
_cell.length_b   1.000
_cell.length_c   1.000
_cell.angle_alpha   90.00
_cell.angle_beta   90.00
_cell.angle_gamma   90.00
#
_symmetry.space_group_name_H-M   'P 1'
#
loop_
_entity.id
_entity.type
_entity.pdbx_description
1 polymer ?
#
loop_
_entity_poly.entity_id
_entity_poly.type
_entity_poly.pdbx_seq_one_letter_code
_entity_poly.pdbx_strand_id
1 'polypeptide(L)'
;MITVIEVKKNTNENNMNLVRRFTRKVQESGIIQKVKSKRYNERAPSKVKVKIATLKRINRKKNLEKLQKLGKAPLPTKRGHR
;
A
#
# COMPACT_ATOMS: atom_id res chain seq x y z
N MET A 1 18.37 -20.99 -4.06
CA MET A 1 17.58 -19.85 -4.59
C MET A 1 16.53 -19.46 -3.56
N ILE A 2 16.29 -18.16 -3.34
CA ILE A 2 15.28 -17.69 -2.37
C ILE A 2 13.96 -17.46 -3.10
N THR A 3 12.96 -18.32 -2.87
CA THR A 3 11.60 -18.16 -3.39
C THR A 3 10.79 -17.27 -2.44
N VAL A 4 10.51 -16.04 -2.86
CA VAL A 4 9.75 -15.09 -2.02
C VAL A 4 8.25 -15.32 -2.11
N ILE A 5 7.75 -15.82 -3.25
CA ILE A 5 6.34 -16.06 -3.49
C ILE A 5 6.21 -17.32 -4.33
N GLU A 6 5.46 -18.30 -3.82
CA GLU A 6 5.12 -19.53 -4.53
C GLU A 6 3.61 -19.76 -4.43
N VAL A 7 2.99 -20.15 -5.54
CA VAL A 7 1.58 -20.54 -5.60
C VAL A 7 1.48 -21.85 -6.36
N LYS A 8 1.00 -22.90 -5.69
CA LYS A 8 0.69 -24.19 -6.31
C LYS A 8 -0.78 -24.26 -6.69
N LYS A 9 -1.07 -24.92 -7.82
CA LYS A 9 -2.42 -25.14 -8.32
C LYS A 9 -3.16 -26.14 -7.43
N ASN A 10 -4.38 -25.78 -7.03
CA ASN A 10 -5.27 -26.72 -6.34
C ASN A 10 -5.99 -27.63 -7.36
N THR A 11 -6.41 -28.82 -6.92
CA THR A 11 -6.98 -29.88 -7.76
C THR A 11 -8.14 -29.43 -8.67
N ASN A 12 -9.02 -28.55 -8.19
CA ASN A 12 -10.18 -28.04 -8.95
C ASN A 12 -10.12 -26.54 -9.27
N GLU A 13 -8.92 -25.95 -9.33
CA GLU A 13 -8.76 -24.52 -9.60
C GLU A 13 -8.69 -24.19 -11.10
N ASN A 14 -9.48 -23.21 -11.55
CA ASN A 14 -9.34 -22.60 -12.87
C ASN A 14 -8.02 -21.79 -12.95
N ASN A 15 -7.31 -21.88 -14.07
CA ASN A 15 -6.07 -21.15 -14.34
C ASN A 15 -6.20 -19.63 -14.07
N MET A 16 -7.35 -19.02 -14.34
CA MET A 16 -7.59 -17.60 -14.04
C MET A 16 -7.58 -17.28 -12.53
N ASN A 17 -8.09 -18.19 -11.70
CA ASN A 17 -8.09 -18.04 -10.25
C ASN A 17 -6.67 -18.18 -9.67
N LEU A 18 -5.86 -19.08 -10.24
CA LEU A 18 -4.44 -19.21 -9.90
C LEU A 18 -3.69 -17.90 -10.13
N VAL A 19 -3.86 -17.28 -11.30
CA VAL A 19 -3.24 -15.98 -11.64
C VAL A 19 -3.70 -14.90 -10.66
N ARG A 20 -4.99 -14.84 -10.32
CA ARG A 20 -5.51 -13.87 -9.34
C ARG A 20 -4.91 -14.06 -7.94
N ARG A 21 -4.71 -15.30 -7.49
CA ARG A 21 -4.05 -15.58 -6.20
C ARG A 21 -2.60 -15.16 -6.22
N PHE A 22 -1.89 -15.46 -7.32
CA PHE A 22 -0.52 -15.03 -7.50
C PHE A 22 -0.40 -13.50 -7.50
N THR A 23 -1.21 -12.79 -8.28
CA THR A 23 -1.17 -11.31 -8.31
C THR A 23 -1.49 -10.71 -6.95
N ARG A 24 -2.48 -11.24 -6.23
CA ARG A 24 -2.79 -10.82 -4.87
C ARG A 24 -1.64 -11.06 -3.91
N LYS A 25 -0.99 -12.23 -3.94
CA LYS A 25 0.19 -12.52 -3.09
C LYS A 25 1.37 -11.60 -3.42
N VAL A 26 1.58 -11.28 -4.68
CA VAL A 26 2.58 -10.29 -5.11
C VAL A 26 2.26 -8.90 -4.58
N GLN A 27 1.01 -8.48 -4.63
CA GLN A 27 0.57 -7.18 -4.10
C GLN A 27 0.70 -7.11 -2.58
N GLU A 28 0.20 -8.11 -1.86
CA GLU A 28 0.28 -8.23 -0.39
C GLU A 28 1.73 -8.26 0.10
N SER A 29 2.65 -8.88 -0.66
CA SER A 29 4.07 -8.92 -0.30
C SER A 29 4.77 -7.56 -0.33
N GLY A 30 4.21 -6.57 -1.04
CA GLY A 30 4.81 -5.25 -1.22
C GLY A 30 6.17 -5.25 -1.95
N ILE A 31 6.62 -6.39 -2.51
CA ILE A 31 7.98 -6.53 -3.06
C ILE A 31 8.25 -5.56 -4.20
N ILE A 32 7.25 -5.32 -5.05
CA ILE A 32 7.35 -4.38 -6.16
C ILE A 32 7.60 -2.96 -5.64
N GLN A 33 6.89 -2.54 -4.59
CA GLN A 33 7.09 -1.22 -3.99
C GLN A 33 8.48 -1.09 -3.36
N LYS A 34 8.96 -2.14 -2.68
CA LYS A 34 10.30 -2.18 -2.08
C LYS A 34 11.42 -2.10 -3.12
N VAL A 35 11.29 -2.81 -4.25
CA VAL A 35 12.27 -2.73 -5.34
C VAL A 35 12.22 -1.37 -6.02
N LYS A 36 11.01 -0.82 -6.25
CA LYS A 36 10.86 0.52 -6.82
C LYS A 36 11.43 1.62 -5.92
N SER A 37 11.23 1.54 -4.61
CA SER A 37 11.77 2.54 -3.67
C SER A 37 13.29 2.48 -3.54
N LYS A 38 13.90 1.31 -3.76
CA LYS A 38 15.36 1.13 -3.74
C LYS A 38 16.04 1.35 -5.10
N ARG A 39 15.28 1.65 -6.17
CA ARG A 39 15.82 1.76 -7.53
C ARG A 39 16.87 2.87 -7.65
N TYR A 40 16.64 4.00 -6.97
CA TYR A 40 17.52 5.16 -7.01
C TYR A 40 18.00 5.50 -5.61
N ASN A 41 19.23 6.03 -5.52
CA ASN A 41 19.76 6.50 -4.25
C ASN A 41 19.19 7.89 -3.94
N GLU A 42 18.53 8.03 -2.81
CA GLU A 42 18.02 9.29 -2.31
C GLU A 42 18.76 9.71 -1.05
N ARG A 43 19.13 10.99 -0.96
CA ARG A 43 19.72 11.55 0.26
C ARG A 43 18.72 11.51 1.41
N ALA A 44 19.18 11.13 2.61
CA ALA A 44 18.39 11.21 3.83
C ALA A 44 17.87 12.65 4.07
N PRO A 45 16.55 12.83 4.31
CA PRO A 45 15.97 14.16 4.54
C PRO A 45 16.48 14.79 5.85
N SER A 46 16.58 16.11 5.88
CA SER A 46 16.93 16.84 7.10
C SER A 46 15.79 16.79 8.14
N LYS A 47 16.13 16.99 9.43
CA LYS A 47 15.15 16.99 10.54
C LYS A 47 13.99 17.97 10.30
N VAL A 48 14.27 19.15 9.73
CA VAL A 48 13.26 20.17 9.41
C VAL A 48 12.30 19.69 8.33
N LYS A 49 12.82 19.08 7.25
CA LYS A 49 11.99 18.55 6.16
C LYS A 49 11.05 17.44 6.65
N VAL A 50 11.54 16.57 7.53
CA VAL A 50 10.73 15.54 8.18
C VAL A 50 9.62 16.17 9.04
N LYS A 51 9.94 17.17 9.86
CA LYS A 51 8.95 17.88 10.70
C LYS A 51 7.82 18.49 9.86
N ILE A 52 8.16 19.19 8.76
CA ILE A 52 7.17 19.82 7.87
C ILE A 52 6.26 18.76 7.22
N ALA A 53 6.84 17.66 6.73
CA ALA A 53 6.06 16.57 6.12
C ALA A 53 5.07 15.94 7.13
N THR A 54 5.51 15.73 8.37
CA THR A 54 4.68 15.21 9.46
C THR A 54 3.53 16.17 9.80
N LEU A 55 3.80 17.47 9.93
CA LEU A 55 2.76 18.48 10.19
C LEU A 55 1.72 18.52 9.05
N LYS A 56 2.16 18.44 7.79
CA LYS A 56 1.26 18.36 6.64
C LYS A 56 0.35 17.13 6.70
N ARG A 57 0.90 15.97 7.09
CA ARG A 57 0.13 14.72 7.25
C ARG A 57 -0.92 14.84 8.36
N ILE A 58 -0.57 15.42 9.50
CA ILE A 58 -1.49 15.65 10.62
C ILE A 58 -2.62 16.58 10.21
N ASN A 59 -2.30 17.71 9.56
CA ASN A 59 -3.31 18.66 9.10
C ASN A 59 -4.25 18.04 8.07
N ARG A 60 -3.73 17.26 7.12
CA ARG A 60 -4.57 16.53 6.15
C ARG A 60 -5.53 15.57 6.85
N LYS A 61 -5.07 14.85 7.88
CA LYS A 61 -5.92 13.93 8.66
C LYS A 61 -7.06 14.69 9.34
N LYS A 62 -6.75 15.79 10.04
CA LYS A 62 -7.76 16.65 10.71
C LYS A 62 -8.79 17.21 9.73
N ASN A 63 -8.35 17.69 8.56
CA ASN A 63 -9.23 18.22 7.53
C ASN A 63 -10.18 17.14 6.99
N LEU A 64 -9.65 15.94 6.75
CA LEU A 64 -10.44 14.81 6.26
C LEU A 64 -11.50 14.40 7.31
N GLU A 65 -11.14 14.31 8.59
CA GLU A 65 -12.08 14.05 9.69
C GLU A 65 -13.17 15.12 9.78
N LYS A 66 -12.82 16.41 9.64
CA LYS A 66 -13.80 17.50 9.61
C LYS A 66 -14.76 17.37 8.42
N LEU A 67 -14.25 17.10 7.23
CA LEU A 67 -15.07 16.93 6.03
C LEU A 67 -16.01 15.72 6.12
N GLN A 68 -15.54 14.62 6.73
CA GLN A 68 -16.39 13.45 7.01
C GLN A 68 -17.54 13.80 7.95
N LYS A 69 -17.25 14.54 9.04
CA LYS A 69 -18.30 15.01 9.97
C LYS A 69 -19.31 15.94 9.29
N LEU A 70 -18.87 16.72 8.30
CA LEU A 70 -19.74 17.60 7.50
C LEU A 70 -20.47 16.88 6.36
N GLY A 71 -20.28 15.57 6.18
CA GLY A 71 -20.87 14.81 5.07
C GLY A 71 -20.30 15.14 3.68
N LYS A 72 -19.23 15.93 3.60
CA LYS A 72 -18.61 16.40 2.34
C LYS A 72 -17.54 15.46 1.80
N ALA A 73 -17.22 14.39 2.52
CA ALA A 73 -16.24 13.38 2.12
C ALA A 73 -16.78 11.98 2.41
N PRO A 74 -16.42 10.97 1.59
CA PRO A 74 -16.82 9.60 1.85
C PRO A 74 -16.22 9.12 3.18
N LEU A 75 -17.02 8.38 3.93
CA LEU A 75 -16.57 7.65 5.11
C LEU A 75 -15.43 6.70 4.70
N PRO A 76 -14.48 6.43 5.62
CA PRO A 76 -13.40 5.52 5.32
C PRO A 76 -13.98 4.13 5.09
N THR A 77 -14.13 3.74 3.83
CA THR A 77 -14.53 2.36 3.52
C THR A 77 -13.45 1.44 4.06
N LYS A 78 -13.84 0.42 4.84
CA LYS A 78 -12.97 -0.70 5.22
C LYS A 78 -12.69 -1.56 3.99
N ARG A 79 -12.23 -0.97 2.89
CA ARG A 79 -11.58 -1.75 1.83
C ARG A 79 -10.30 -2.25 2.48
N GLY A 80 -10.33 -3.48 2.98
CA GLY A 80 -9.13 -4.20 3.40
C GLY A 80 -8.09 -4.09 2.30
N HIS A 81 -6.80 -4.21 2.66
CA HIS A 81 -5.68 -4.21 1.73
C HIS A 81 -6.07 -4.98 0.47
N ARG A 82 -6.46 -4.24 -0.58
CA ARG A 82 -6.76 -4.77 -1.89
C ARG A 82 -5.43 -5.07 -2.55
#